data_AF-A0A9D9SPJ0-F1
#
_entry.id   AF-A0A9D9SPJ0-F1
#
_cell.length_a   1.000
_cell.length_b   1.000
_cell.length_c   1.000
_cell.angle_alpha   90.00
_cell.angle_beta   90.00
_cell.angle_gamma   90.00
#
_symmetry.space_group_name_H-M   'P 1'
#
loop_
_entity.id
_entity.type
_entity.pdbx_description
1 polymer ?
#
loop_
_entity_poly.entity_id
_entity_poly.type
_entity_poly.pdbx_seq_one_letter_code
_entity_poly.pdbx_strand_id
1 'polypeptide(L)'
;SLGLAPVPMLSNRKRLLRTSELIALAGSAVMLLQAGRTLYSPPANFPAFLAASVCLAGLLLTFLPVCMLGAEYIRTVRKATDPDERSDGLSSAEIAFLTRWSPRPYKAAAWLALAILLGTLLFFGGVSITTREELDPAKVPAVFLYFSVFYLICLPVLGSATRMPGTYASNSDA
;
A
#
# COMPACT_ATOMS: atom_id res chain seq x y z
N SER A 1 -19.12 -23.69 25.41
CA SER A 1 -18.73 -24.42 24.18
C SER A 1 -17.58 -23.66 23.54
N LEU A 2 -16.52 -24.36 23.14
CA LEU A 2 -15.37 -23.77 22.46
C LEU A 2 -15.80 -23.36 21.04
N GLY A 3 -16.01 -22.06 20.83
CA GLY A 3 -16.24 -21.47 19.52
C GLY A 3 -14.96 -21.55 18.68
N LEU A 4 -14.73 -22.70 18.06
CA LEU A 4 -13.82 -22.85 16.93
C LEU A 4 -14.39 -22.03 15.77
N ALA A 5 -13.98 -20.77 15.68
CA ALA A 5 -14.12 -20.04 14.43
C ALA A 5 -13.55 -20.91 13.29
N PRO A 6 -14.22 -21.01 12.13
CA PRO A 6 -13.86 -21.95 11.09
C PRO A 6 -12.46 -21.65 10.55
N VAL A 7 -11.52 -22.51 10.91
CA VAL A 7 -10.12 -22.59 10.44
C VAL A 7 -9.92 -22.30 8.93
N PRO A 8 -10.79 -22.69 7.98
CA PRO A 8 -10.59 -22.37 6.56
C PRO A 8 -10.69 -20.87 6.22
N MET A 9 -11.44 -20.05 6.96
CA MET A 9 -11.54 -18.61 6.65
C MET A 9 -10.29 -17.82 7.05
N LEU A 10 -9.61 -18.27 8.11
CA LEU A 10 -8.40 -17.64 8.65
C LEU A 10 -7.18 -17.85 7.74
N SER A 11 -7.06 -19.02 7.12
CA SER A 11 -5.94 -19.37 6.23
C SER A 11 -5.97 -18.60 4.91
N ASN A 12 -7.16 -18.38 4.34
CA ASN A 12 -7.34 -17.66 3.07
C ASN A 12 -6.99 -16.17 3.19
N ARG A 13 -7.35 -15.52 4.31
CA ARG A 13 -7.01 -14.11 4.54
C ARG A 13 -5.51 -13.89 4.69
N LYS A 14 -4.82 -14.77 5.44
CA LYS A 14 -3.35 -14.70 5.57
C LYS A 14 -2.63 -14.95 4.24
N ARG A 15 -3.17 -15.85 3.40
CA ARG A 15 -2.65 -16.07 2.04
C ARG A 15 -2.82 -14.81 1.18
N LEU A 16 -4.01 -14.19 1.20
CA LEU A 16 -4.26 -12.95 0.47
C LEU A 16 -3.31 -11.83 0.89
N LEU A 17 -3.11 -11.63 2.20
CA LEU A 17 -2.16 -10.63 2.71
C LEU A 17 -0.71 -10.90 2.28
N ARG A 18 -0.27 -12.17 2.26
CA ARG A 18 1.07 -12.55 1.75
C ARG A 18 1.19 -12.30 0.26
N THR A 19 0.16 -12.61 -0.51
CA THR A 19 0.14 -12.32 -1.95
C THR A 19 0.22 -10.80 -2.18
N SER A 20 -0.55 -10.00 -1.45
CA SER A 20 -0.47 -8.54 -1.51
C SER A 20 0.90 -8.01 -1.08
N GLU A 21 1.54 -8.59 -0.05
CA GLU A 21 2.91 -8.26 0.36
C GLU A 21 3.91 -8.50 -0.78
N LEU A 22 3.82 -9.66 -1.45
CA LEU A 22 4.69 -9.99 -2.59
C LEU A 22 4.42 -9.10 -3.80
N ILE A 23 3.15 -8.79 -4.09
CA ILE A 23 2.78 -7.86 -5.17
C ILE A 23 3.33 -6.47 -4.87
N ALA A 24 3.28 -6.00 -3.61
CA ALA A 24 3.85 -4.71 -3.24
C ALA A 24 5.38 -4.68 -3.40
N LEU A 25 6.07 -5.77 -3.02
CA LEU A 25 7.52 -5.87 -3.17
C LEU A 25 7.93 -5.93 -4.65
N ALA A 26 7.31 -6.81 -5.43
CA ALA A 26 7.57 -6.92 -6.86
C ALA A 26 7.17 -5.64 -7.61
N GLY A 27 6.00 -5.09 -7.29
CA GLY A 27 5.47 -3.86 -7.87
C GLY A 27 6.41 -2.69 -7.65
N SER A 28 6.85 -2.45 -6.41
CA SER A 28 7.81 -1.38 -6.12
C SER A 28 9.13 -1.54 -6.89
N ALA A 29 9.69 -2.75 -6.95
CA ALA A 29 10.93 -3.01 -7.69
C ALA A 29 10.77 -2.77 -9.20
N VAL A 30 9.70 -3.28 -9.81
CA VAL A 30 9.42 -3.07 -11.23
C VAL A 30 9.21 -1.58 -11.53
N MET A 31 8.45 -0.87 -10.69
CA MET A 31 8.23 0.57 -10.88
C MET A 31 9.53 1.39 -10.78
N LEU A 32 10.41 1.07 -9.83
CA LEU A 32 11.70 1.75 -9.71
C LEU A 32 12.61 1.47 -10.93
N LEU A 33 12.64 0.23 -11.41
CA LEU A 33 13.37 -0.13 -12.63
C LEU A 33 12.83 0.62 -13.86
N GLN A 34 11.51 0.72 -13.99
CA GLN A 34 10.88 1.43 -15.11
C GLN A 34 11.08 2.94 -15.01
N ALA A 35 11.04 3.52 -13.81
CA ALA A 35 11.40 4.93 -13.59
C ALA A 35 12.85 5.20 -14.03
N GLY A 36 13.80 4.36 -13.61
CA GLY A 36 15.19 4.46 -14.05
C GLY A 36 15.33 4.36 -15.57
N ARG A 37 14.72 3.35 -16.19
CA ARG A 37 14.77 3.14 -17.64
C ARG A 37 14.21 4.34 -18.42
N THR A 38 13.09 4.90 -17.97
CA THR A 38 12.42 6.02 -18.65
C THR A 38 13.12 7.36 -18.43
N LEU A 39 13.91 7.52 -17.37
CA LEU A 39 14.82 8.66 -17.19
C LEU A 39 15.94 8.67 -18.24
N TYR A 40 16.53 7.52 -18.55
CA TYR A 40 17.64 7.42 -19.50
C TYR A 40 17.19 7.30 -20.96
N SER A 41 16.00 6.78 -21.21
CA SER A 41 15.45 6.60 -22.56
C SER A 41 13.96 6.91 -22.55
N PRO A 42 13.58 8.19 -22.68
CA PRO A 42 12.19 8.59 -22.65
C PRO A 42 11.45 8.01 -23.86
N PRO A 43 10.30 7.35 -23.66
CA PRO A 43 9.53 6.78 -24.76
C PRO A 43 8.93 7.89 -25.62
N ALA A 44 9.11 7.80 -26.95
CA ALA A 44 8.60 8.80 -27.90
C ALA A 44 7.07 8.89 -27.90
N ASN A 45 6.37 7.77 -27.68
CA ASN A 45 4.92 7.68 -27.47
C ASN A 45 4.68 6.52 -26.49
N PHE A 46 4.30 6.83 -25.26
CA PHE A 46 3.99 5.79 -24.29
C PHE A 46 2.48 5.54 -24.30
N PRO A 47 1.99 4.31 -24.57
CA PRO A 47 0.59 3.97 -24.30
C PRO A 47 0.42 3.90 -22.78
N ALA A 48 0.39 5.08 -22.15
CA ALA A 48 0.32 5.27 -20.71
C ALA A 48 -0.86 4.51 -20.11
N PHE A 49 -1.93 4.30 -20.89
CA PHE A 49 -3.13 3.61 -20.48
C PHE A 49 -2.90 2.15 -20.05
N LEU A 50 -2.12 1.35 -20.78
CA LEU A 50 -1.93 -0.09 -20.47
C LEU A 50 -0.99 -0.29 -19.27
N ALA A 51 0.12 0.45 -19.23
CA ALA A 51 1.03 0.40 -18.09
C ALA A 51 0.35 0.97 -16.84
N ALA A 52 -0.36 2.10 -16.94
CA ALA A 52 -1.08 2.68 -15.81
C ALA A 52 -2.20 1.77 -15.32
N SER A 53 -2.95 1.08 -16.19
CA SER A 53 -4.02 0.17 -15.74
C SER A 53 -3.49 -1.09 -15.05
N VAL A 54 -2.36 -1.66 -15.49
CA VAL A 54 -1.69 -2.75 -14.77
C VAL A 54 -1.14 -2.27 -13.42
N CYS A 55 -0.54 -1.08 -13.38
CA CYS A 55 -0.06 -0.47 -12.14
C CYS A 55 -1.21 -0.17 -11.17
N LEU A 56 -2.33 0.31 -11.69
CA LEU A 56 -3.55 0.60 -10.94
C LEU A 56 -4.18 -0.69 -10.38
N ALA A 57 -4.22 -1.77 -11.18
CA ALA A 57 -4.71 -3.07 -10.72
C ALA A 57 -3.86 -3.64 -9.59
N GLY A 58 -2.53 -3.59 -9.71
CA GLY A 58 -1.64 -3.99 -8.62
C GLY A 58 -1.76 -3.09 -7.39
N LEU A 59 -1.97 -1.78 -7.58
CA LEU A 59 -2.20 -0.84 -6.50
C LEU A 59 -3.52 -1.15 -5.79
N LEU A 60 -4.60 -1.46 -6.52
CA LEU A 60 -5.86 -1.89 -5.92
C LEU A 60 -5.69 -3.18 -5.09
N LEU A 61 -4.93 -4.16 -5.59
CA LEU A 61 -4.68 -5.43 -4.88
C LEU A 61 -3.80 -5.29 -3.62
N THR A 62 -3.13 -4.16 -3.43
CA THR A 62 -2.24 -3.90 -2.29
C THR A 62 -2.83 -2.86 -1.34
N PHE A 63 -3.40 -1.79 -1.89
CA PHE A 63 -4.02 -0.70 -1.16
C PHE A 63 -5.37 -1.09 -0.55
N LEU A 64 -6.21 -1.84 -1.27
CA LEU A 64 -7.52 -2.25 -0.74
C LEU A 64 -7.39 -3.09 0.55
N PRO A 65 -6.51 -4.12 0.62
CA PRO A 65 -6.26 -4.82 1.88
C PRO A 65 -5.76 -3.91 3.00
N VAL A 66 -4.88 -2.94 2.70
CA VAL A 66 -4.38 -1.98 3.69
C VAL A 66 -5.53 -1.10 4.23
N CYS A 67 -6.40 -0.59 3.35
CA CYS A 67 -7.58 0.17 3.75
C CYS A 67 -8.55 -0.69 4.58
N MET A 68 -8.79 -1.94 4.19
CA MET A 68 -9.64 -2.85 4.94
C MET A 68 -9.08 -3.13 6.34
N LEU A 69 -7.75 -3.34 6.46
CA LEU A 69 -7.08 -3.50 7.75
C LEU A 69 -7.21 -2.25 8.63
N GLY A 70 -7.07 -1.06 8.04
CA GLY A 70 -7.29 0.21 8.74
C GLY A 70 -8.74 0.38 9.21
N ALA A 71 -9.70 0.07 8.35
CA ALA A 71 -11.13 0.11 8.69
C ALA A 71 -11.51 -0.91 9.77
N GLU A 72 -10.95 -2.13 9.70
CA GLU A 72 -11.14 -3.18 10.70
C GLU A 72 -10.56 -2.76 12.05
N TYR A 73 -9.37 -2.15 12.06
CA TYR A 73 -8.78 -1.58 13.26
C TYR A 73 -9.65 -0.49 13.90
N ILE A 74 -10.16 0.47 13.10
CA ILE A 74 -11.05 1.52 13.61
C ILE A 74 -12.33 0.91 14.21
N ARG A 75 -12.93 -0.08 13.53
CA ARG A 75 -14.16 -0.74 14.01
C ARG A 75 -13.96 -1.55 15.28
N THR A 76 -12.83 -2.23 15.43
CA THR A 76 -12.63 -3.20 16.52
C THR A 76 -11.92 -2.60 17.73
N VAL A 77 -10.93 -1.73 17.50
CA VAL A 77 -10.08 -1.18 18.56
C VAL A 77 -10.53 0.24 18.94
N ARG A 78 -10.70 1.13 17.96
CA ARG A 78 -11.03 2.54 18.23
C ARG A 78 -12.47 2.73 18.72
N LYS A 79 -13.46 2.15 18.02
CA LYS A 79 -14.89 2.29 18.39
C LYS A 79 -15.23 1.65 19.73
N ALA A 80 -14.45 0.67 20.18
CA ALA A 80 -14.58 0.07 21.52
C ALA A 80 -14.07 1.01 22.64
N THR A 81 -13.24 2.01 22.28
CA THR A 81 -12.57 2.90 23.24
C THR A 81 -13.21 4.29 23.26
N ASP A 82 -13.72 4.80 22.14
CA ASP A 82 -14.34 6.13 22.09
C ASP A 82 -15.46 6.24 21.02
N PRO A 83 -16.75 6.37 21.39
CA PRO A 83 -17.86 6.41 20.44
C PRO A 83 -18.14 7.80 19.83
N ASP A 84 -17.59 8.89 20.38
CA ASP A 84 -17.90 10.28 19.97
C ASP A 84 -16.81 10.97 19.14
N GLU A 85 -15.66 10.34 18.90
CA GLU A 85 -14.61 10.94 18.07
C GLU A 85 -14.92 10.83 16.56
N ARG A 86 -15.03 11.99 15.89
CA ARG A 86 -14.94 12.09 14.43
C ARG A 86 -13.55 11.61 13.98
N SER A 87 -13.51 10.64 13.06
CA SER A 87 -12.27 10.05 12.58
C SER A 87 -11.57 10.95 11.55
N ASP A 88 -10.66 11.81 12.00
CA ASP A 88 -9.78 12.60 11.11
C ASP A 88 -8.59 11.78 10.55
N GLY A 89 -8.60 10.45 10.76
CA GLY A 89 -7.57 9.53 10.31
C GLY A 89 -7.00 8.68 11.45
N LEU A 90 -5.90 7.98 11.16
CA LEU A 90 -5.14 7.20 12.15
C LEU A 90 -4.12 8.10 12.85
N SER A 91 -4.12 8.10 14.17
CA SER A 91 -3.10 8.73 15.02
C SER A 91 -1.75 8.00 14.91
N SER A 92 -0.68 8.67 15.34
CA SER A 92 0.67 8.11 15.34
C SER A 92 0.78 6.83 16.18
N ALA A 93 0.07 6.75 17.30
CA ALA A 93 0.02 5.55 18.16
C ALA A 93 -0.66 4.37 17.44
N GLU A 94 -1.75 4.63 16.71
CA GLU A 94 -2.45 3.61 15.92
C GLU A 94 -1.59 3.11 14.75
N ILE A 95 -0.87 4.00 14.06
CA ILE A 95 0.08 3.62 13.01
C ILE A 95 1.24 2.78 13.58
N ALA A 96 1.76 3.15 14.75
CA ALA A 96 2.81 2.39 15.43
C ALA A 96 2.33 1.00 15.83
N PHE A 97 1.06 0.87 16.24
CA PHE A 97 0.43 -0.42 16.51
C PHE A 97 0.28 -1.26 15.24
N LEU A 98 -0.31 -0.69 14.17
CA LEU A 98 -0.53 -1.38 12.89
C LEU A 98 0.77 -1.90 12.27
N THR A 99 1.89 -1.22 12.49
CA THR A 99 3.22 -1.57 11.95
C THR A 99 4.12 -2.28 12.95
N ARG A 100 3.62 -2.64 14.14
CA ARG A 100 4.41 -3.19 15.24
C ARG A 100 5.15 -4.47 14.86
N TRP A 101 4.46 -5.40 14.20
CA TRP A 101 5.01 -6.69 13.77
C TRP A 101 5.73 -6.64 12.42
N SER A 102 5.87 -5.44 11.84
CA SER A 102 6.51 -5.29 10.54
C SER A 102 8.01 -5.57 10.62
N PRO A 103 8.58 -6.29 9.64
CA PRO A 103 10.02 -6.44 9.51
C PRO A 103 10.73 -5.08 9.41
N ARG A 104 11.91 -4.97 10.04
CA ARG A 104 12.78 -3.79 9.93
C ARG A 104 13.02 -3.32 8.49
N PRO A 105 13.31 -4.17 7.48
CA PRO A 105 13.50 -3.71 6.12
C PRO A 105 12.26 -3.04 5.53
N TYR A 106 11.05 -3.42 5.94
CA TYR A 106 9.82 -2.80 5.43
C TYR A 106 9.57 -1.43 6.07
N LYS A 107 9.96 -1.26 7.33
CA LYS A 107 9.99 0.07 7.96
C LYS A 107 10.99 0.99 7.26
N ALA A 108 12.16 0.48 6.87
CA ALA A 108 13.13 1.22 6.06
C ALA A 108 12.56 1.55 4.66
N ALA A 109 11.80 0.64 4.06
CA ALA A 109 11.12 0.87 2.78
C ALA A 109 10.15 2.05 2.83
N ALA A 110 9.45 2.28 3.96
CA ALA A 110 8.60 3.46 4.13
C ALA A 110 9.40 4.78 4.15
N TRP A 111 10.56 4.79 4.81
CA TRP A 111 11.45 5.96 4.78
C TRP A 111 12.02 6.21 3.39
N LEU A 112 12.38 5.15 2.68
CA LEU A 112 12.79 5.24 1.28
C LEU A 112 11.64 5.79 0.41
N ALA A 113 10.41 5.34 0.63
CA ALA A 113 9.23 5.86 -0.06
C ALA A 113 9.03 7.36 0.18
N LEU A 114 9.21 7.83 1.42
CA LEU A 114 9.14 9.25 1.74
C LEU A 114 10.24 10.04 1.00
N ALA A 115 11.47 9.54 0.97
CA ALA A 115 12.57 10.18 0.25
C ALA A 115 12.30 10.25 -1.26
N ILE A 116 11.80 9.16 -1.86
CA ILE A 116 11.41 9.12 -3.28
C ILE A 116 10.27 10.10 -3.54
N LEU A 117 9.27 10.17 -2.66
CA LEU A 117 8.13 11.08 -2.80
C LEU A 117 8.58 12.54 -2.81
N LEU A 118 9.41 12.93 -1.83
CA LEU A 118 9.95 14.28 -1.74
C LEU A 118 10.81 14.62 -2.97
N GLY A 119 11.69 13.71 -3.39
CA GLY A 119 12.47 13.89 -4.62
C GLY A 119 11.58 14.05 -5.85
N THR A 120 10.56 13.20 -6.00
CA THR A 120 9.65 13.24 -7.14
C THR A 120 8.86 14.56 -7.17
N LEU A 121 8.35 15.01 -6.02
CA LEU A 121 7.65 16.29 -5.89
C LEU A 121 8.56 17.48 -6.23
N LEU A 122 9.82 17.47 -5.79
CA LEU A 122 10.77 18.55 -6.06
C LEU A 122 11.17 18.63 -7.54
N PHE A 123 11.40 17.49 -8.19
CA PHE A 123 11.86 17.45 -9.58
C PHE A 123 10.74 17.54 -10.62
N PHE A 124 9.60 16.89 -10.37
CA PHE A 124 8.52 16.74 -11.35
C PHE A 124 7.23 17.45 -10.97
N GLY A 125 7.08 17.85 -9.71
CA GLY A 125 5.83 18.40 -9.18
C GLY A 125 4.69 17.37 -9.18
N GLY A 126 3.47 17.88 -9.02
CA GLY A 126 2.26 17.06 -9.09
C GLY A 126 1.96 16.62 -10.52
N VAL A 127 1.70 15.32 -10.71
CA VAL A 127 1.27 14.77 -12.00
C VAL A 127 -0.23 14.48 -11.93
N SER A 128 -1.01 15.08 -12.82
CA SER A 128 -2.42 14.77 -13.02
C SER A 128 -2.56 14.01 -14.34
N ILE A 129 -3.19 12.83 -14.29
CA ILE A 129 -3.48 12.03 -15.47
C ILE A 129 -4.98 12.15 -15.73
N THR A 130 -5.35 12.75 -16.85
CA THR A 130 -6.74 12.82 -17.30
C THR A 130 -6.90 12.06 -18.61
N THR A 131 -8.10 11.53 -18.87
CA THR A 131 -8.38 10.75 -20.09
C THR A 131 -8.40 11.57 -21.39
N ARG A 132 -8.26 12.89 -21.31
CA ARG A 132 -8.40 13.81 -22.45
C ARG A 132 -7.09 14.39 -22.96
N GLU A 133 -5.97 14.12 -22.30
CA GLU A 133 -4.69 14.76 -22.60
C GLU A 133 -3.60 13.70 -22.71
N GLU A 134 -2.77 13.78 -23.76
CA GLU A 134 -1.60 12.91 -23.90
C GLU A 134 -0.60 13.25 -22.80
N LEU A 135 -0.12 12.22 -22.08
CA LEU A 135 0.83 12.41 -21.00
C LEU A 135 2.18 12.85 -21.58
N ASP A 136 2.65 14.03 -21.17
CA ASP A 136 3.99 14.51 -21.47
C ASP A 136 5.05 13.43 -21.16
N PRO A 137 5.84 12.97 -22.14
CA PRO A 137 6.89 11.97 -21.96
C PRO A 137 7.85 12.28 -20.81
N ALA A 138 8.10 13.57 -20.53
CA ALA A 138 8.97 14.00 -19.44
C ALA A 138 8.41 13.66 -18.04
N LYS A 139 7.09 13.47 -17.91
CA LYS A 139 6.42 13.14 -16.64
C LYS A 139 6.21 11.65 -16.42
N VAL A 140 6.49 10.81 -17.43
CA VAL A 140 6.36 9.35 -17.35
C VAL A 140 7.18 8.74 -16.20
N PRO A 141 8.46 9.15 -15.96
CA PRO A 141 9.22 8.62 -14.83
C PRO A 141 8.56 8.93 -13.49
N ALA A 142 7.99 10.13 -13.34
CA ALA A 142 7.32 10.55 -12.11
C ALA A 142 6.10 9.66 -11.79
N VAL A 143 5.34 9.24 -12.81
CA VAL A 143 4.21 8.31 -12.63
C VAL A 143 4.69 7.00 -12.00
N PHE A 144 5.77 6.41 -12.53
CA PHE A 144 6.34 5.19 -11.97
C PHE A 144 6.88 5.39 -10.56
N LEU A 145 7.54 6.53 -10.29
CA LEU A 145 8.02 6.86 -8.94
C LEU A 145 6.84 6.97 -7.96
N TYR A 146 5.75 7.64 -8.32
CA TYR A 146 4.55 7.72 -7.48
C TYR A 146 3.97 6.33 -7.21
N PHE A 147 3.80 5.48 -8.22
CA PHE A 147 3.35 4.09 -8.01
C PHE A 147 4.31 3.31 -7.09
N SER A 148 5.63 3.48 -7.25
CA SER A 148 6.61 2.83 -6.37
C SER A 148 6.43 3.24 -4.91
N VAL A 149 6.17 4.53 -4.64
CA VAL A 149 5.91 5.06 -3.30
C VAL A 149 4.68 4.40 -2.68
N PHE A 150 3.59 4.30 -3.43
CA PHE A 150 2.38 3.63 -2.95
C PHE A 150 2.63 2.19 -2.53
N TYR A 151 3.35 1.41 -3.35
CA TYR A 151 3.70 0.03 -3.00
C TYR A 151 4.61 -0.06 -1.77
N LEU A 152 5.63 0.79 -1.69
CA LEU A 152 6.59 0.79 -0.58
C LEU A 152 5.93 1.17 0.75
N ILE A 153 5.01 2.14 0.77
CA ILE A 153 4.27 2.55 1.99
C ILE A 153 3.33 1.45 2.48
N CYS A 154 2.82 0.60 1.58
CA CYS A 154 1.97 -0.54 1.96
C CYS A 154 2.73 -1.66 2.68
N LEU A 155 4.03 -1.84 2.40
CA LEU A 155 4.85 -2.94 2.94
C LEU A 155 4.87 -3.00 4.48
N PRO A 156 5.05 -1.88 5.22
CA PRO A 156 4.98 -1.91 6.67
C PRO A 156 3.69 -2.53 7.22
N VAL A 157 2.55 -2.12 6.67
CA VAL A 157 1.22 -2.53 7.13
C VAL A 157 0.95 -3.99 6.73
N LEU A 158 1.16 -4.33 5.46
CA LEU A 158 0.98 -5.70 4.96
C LEU A 158 1.91 -6.68 5.68
N GLY A 159 3.19 -6.34 5.80
CA GLY A 159 4.18 -7.18 6.45
C GLY A 159 3.94 -7.36 7.95
N SER A 160 3.35 -6.37 8.61
CA SER A 160 2.90 -6.49 9.99
C SER A 160 1.68 -7.39 10.09
N ALA A 161 0.66 -7.21 9.23
CA ALA A 161 -0.56 -8.00 9.22
C ALA A 161 -0.32 -9.48 8.89
N THR A 162 0.62 -9.81 8.01
CA THR A 162 0.99 -11.20 7.70
C THR A 162 1.69 -11.93 8.84
N ARG A 163 2.30 -11.17 9.76
CA ARG A 163 3.14 -11.67 10.87
C ARG A 163 2.50 -11.48 12.25
N MET A 164 1.38 -10.76 12.33
CA MET A 164 0.64 -10.57 13.57
C MET A 164 0.14 -11.92 14.13
N PRO A 165 0.38 -12.20 15.43
CA PRO A 165 -0.21 -13.34 16.11
C PRO A 165 -1.72 -13.13 16.29
N GLY A 166 -2.52 -14.15 15.96
CA GLY A 166 -3.96 -14.03 15.79
C GLY A 166 -4.36 -13.58 14.38
N THR A 167 -5.59 -13.14 14.24
CA THR A 167 -6.10 -12.46 13.03
C THR A 167 -6.74 -11.15 13.48
N TYR A 168 -6.57 -10.09 12.69
CA TYR A 168 -7.37 -8.86 12.83
C TYR A 168 -8.89 -9.15 12.90
N ALA A 169 -9.31 -10.33 12.41
CA ALA A 169 -10.66 -10.84 12.36
C ALA A 169 -10.93 -12.10 13.21
N SER A 170 -10.21 -12.36 14.31
CA SER A 170 -10.85 -13.23 15.30
C SER A 170 -11.95 -12.36 15.91
N ASN A 171 -13.18 -12.47 15.41
CA ASN A 171 -14.35 -12.03 16.14
C ASN A 171 -14.16 -12.50 17.57
N SER A 172 -13.92 -11.55 18.48
CA SER A 172 -14.34 -11.71 19.85
C SER A 172 -15.86 -11.72 19.77
N ASP A 173 -16.44 -12.91 19.60
CA ASP A 173 -17.82 -13.13 20.01
C ASP A 173 -17.89 -12.72 21.48
N ALA A 174 -18.53 -11.58 21.72
CA ALA A 174 -19.02 -11.13 23.01
C ALA A 174 -20.52 -10.94 22.87
#